data_AF-A0A2T0Q0R3-F1
#
_entry.id   AF-A0A2T0Q0R3-F1
#
_cell.length_a   1.000
_cell.length_b   1.000
_cell.length_c   1.000
_cell.angle_alpha   90.00
_cell.angle_beta   90.00
_cell.angle_gamma   90.00
#
_symmetry.space_group_name_H-M   'P 1'
#
loop_
_entity.id
_entity.type
_entity.pdbx_description
1 polymer ?
#
loop_
_entity_poly.entity_id
_entity_poly.type
_entity_poly.pdbx_seq_one_letter_code
_entity_poly.pdbx_strand_id
1 'polypeptide(L)'
;MTVDMLGVSDYERVTAELSCEFSGLPETAVHRCVSNARACARHLGIAVTPDLVAGIAREHLQGIAKSQPPSGPPTIVGPGRPSESAGDVG
;
A
#
# COMPACT_ATOMS: atom_id res chain seq x y z
N MET A 1 -31.96 4.20 8.88
CA MET A 1 -31.11 3.54 7.87
C MET A 1 -30.85 4.58 6.80
N THR A 2 -29.71 5.26 6.89
CA THR A 2 -29.35 6.38 6.03
C THR A 2 -29.04 5.87 4.63
N VAL A 3 -29.87 6.27 3.67
CA VAL A 3 -29.64 6.06 2.24
C VAL A 3 -29.04 7.34 1.69
N ASP A 4 -27.77 7.32 1.26
CA ASP A 4 -27.14 8.45 0.59
C ASP A 4 -27.62 8.49 -0.87
N MET A 5 -28.33 9.57 -1.24
CA MET A 5 -28.91 9.82 -2.57
C MET A 5 -27.87 10.18 -3.66
N LEU A 6 -26.68 9.59 -3.59
CA LEU A 6 -25.66 9.58 -4.66
C LEU A 6 -25.11 8.16 -4.95
N GLY A 7 -25.68 7.11 -4.35
CA GLY A 7 -25.40 5.70 -4.72
C GLY A 7 -24.03 5.14 -4.32
N VAL A 8 -23.17 5.94 -3.69
CA VAL A 8 -21.86 5.49 -3.18
C VAL A 8 -22.02 4.90 -1.79
N SER A 9 -21.52 3.68 -1.59
CA SER A 9 -21.60 2.99 -0.30
C SER A 9 -20.70 3.66 0.75
N ASP A 10 -21.06 3.55 2.04
CA ASP A 10 -20.25 4.12 3.13
C ASP A 10 -18.79 3.67 3.07
N TYR A 11 -18.54 2.42 2.65
CA TYR A 11 -17.19 1.88 2.51
C TYR A 11 -16.42 2.43 1.31
N GLU A 12 -17.11 2.81 0.23
CA GLU A 12 -16.48 3.51 -0.88
C GLU A 12 -16.08 4.94 -0.48
N ARG A 13 -16.91 5.62 0.33
CA ARG A 13 -16.53 6.93 0.92
C ARG A 13 -15.30 6.80 1.81
N VAL A 14 -15.28 5.82 2.71
CA VAL A 14 -14.10 5.51 3.55
C VAL A 14 -12.88 5.21 2.69
N THR A 15 -13.04 4.45 1.61
CA THR A 15 -11.92 4.13 0.70
C THR A 15 -11.40 5.37 0.01
N ALA A 16 -12.27 6.24 -0.50
CA ALA A 16 -11.87 7.49 -1.14
C ALA A 16 -11.17 8.46 -0.18
N GLU A 17 -11.66 8.60 1.05
CA GLU A 17 -11.04 9.42 2.09
C GLU A 17 -9.64 8.91 2.44
N LEU A 18 -9.49 7.59 2.65
CA LEU A 18 -8.19 6.98 2.92
C LEU A 18 -7.24 7.06 1.72
N SER A 19 -7.72 6.94 0.49
CA SER A 19 -6.91 7.12 -0.71
C SER A 19 -6.36 8.56 -0.82
N CYS A 20 -7.13 9.55 -0.37
CA CYS A 20 -6.65 10.93 -0.29
C CYS A 20 -5.61 11.11 0.83
N GLU A 21 -5.91 10.60 2.04
CA GLU A 21 -5.02 10.67 3.21
C GLU A 21 -3.67 9.97 2.96
N PHE A 22 -3.69 8.83 2.27
CA PHE A 22 -2.52 8.00 1.97
C PHE A 22 -2.12 8.05 0.48
N SER A 23 -2.19 9.23 -0.14
CA SER A 23 -1.89 9.41 -1.57
C SER A 23 -0.49 8.97 -2.03
N GLY A 24 0.46 8.78 -1.10
CA GLY A 24 1.78 8.19 -1.38
C GLY A 24 1.80 6.66 -1.50
N LEU A 25 0.71 5.98 -1.17
CA LEU A 25 0.54 4.53 -1.30
C LEU A 25 -0.30 4.20 -2.55
N PRO A 26 -0.11 3.02 -3.16
CA PRO A 26 -0.95 2.61 -4.28
C PRO A 26 -2.40 2.41 -3.80
N GLU A 27 -3.36 2.90 -4.58
CA GLU A 27 -4.79 2.80 -4.31
C GLU A 27 -5.24 1.34 -4.07
N THR A 28 -4.64 0.38 -4.78
CA THR A 28 -4.88 -1.05 -4.57
C THR A 28 -4.53 -1.53 -3.15
N ALA A 29 -3.54 -0.93 -2.49
CA ALA A 29 -3.24 -1.24 -1.09
C ALA A 29 -4.33 -0.72 -0.16
N VAL A 30 -4.86 0.49 -0.41
CA VAL A 30 -5.97 1.07 0.35
C VAL A 30 -7.22 0.19 0.26
N HIS A 31 -7.62 -0.19 -0.95
CA HIS A 31 -8.77 -1.09 -1.17
C HIS A 31 -8.60 -2.44 -0.44
N ARG A 32 -7.39 -3.02 -0.48
CA ARG A 32 -7.09 -4.27 0.22
C ARG A 32 -7.16 -4.10 1.73
N CYS A 33 -6.63 -3.02 2.28
CA CYS A 33 -6.70 -2.73 3.72
C CYS A 33 -8.14 -2.57 4.20
N VAL A 34 -8.98 -1.82 3.48
CA VAL A 34 -10.40 -1.65 3.81
C VAL A 34 -11.15 -2.98 3.74
N SER A 35 -10.90 -3.78 2.70
CA SER A 35 -11.53 -5.10 2.56
C SER A 35 -11.10 -6.07 3.67
N ASN A 36 -9.81 -6.06 4.02
CA ASN A 36 -9.28 -6.90 5.09
C ASN A 36 -9.84 -6.47 6.46
N ALA A 37 -9.91 -5.18 6.75
CA ALA A 37 -10.51 -4.65 7.98
C ALA A 37 -11.97 -5.10 8.14
N ARG A 38 -12.75 -5.04 7.05
CA ARG A 38 -14.14 -5.56 7.03
C ARG A 38 -14.18 -7.06 7.30
N ALA A 39 -13.34 -7.85 6.65
CA ALA A 39 -13.29 -9.29 6.83
C ALA A 39 -12.90 -9.67 8.27
N CYS A 40 -11.91 -9.00 8.85
CA CYS A 40 -11.48 -9.20 10.23
C CYS A 40 -12.60 -8.87 11.22
N ALA A 41 -13.25 -7.72 11.11
CA ALA A 41 -14.36 -7.35 11.99
C ALA A 41 -15.51 -8.38 11.95
N ARG A 42 -15.86 -8.86 10.74
CA ARG A 42 -16.88 -9.92 10.56
C ARG A 42 -16.47 -11.23 11.21
N HIS A 43 -15.22 -11.64 11.01
CA HIS A 43 -14.70 -12.90 11.56
C HIS A 43 -14.68 -12.88 13.09
N LEU A 44 -14.41 -11.71 13.70
CA LEU A 44 -14.42 -11.52 15.14
C LEU A 44 -15.83 -11.32 15.74
N GLY A 45 -16.88 -11.29 14.90
CA GLY A 45 -18.25 -11.03 15.36
C GLY A 45 -18.47 -9.58 15.84
N ILE A 46 -17.59 -8.65 15.46
CA ILE A 46 -17.70 -7.23 15.79
C ILE A 46 -18.62 -6.55 14.77
N ALA A 47 -19.43 -5.60 15.23
CA ALA A 47 -20.26 -4.79 14.35
C ALA A 47 -19.37 -4.05 13.32
N VAL A 48 -19.59 -4.34 12.03
CA VAL A 48 -18.82 -3.75 10.93
C VAL A 48 -19.37 -2.36 10.64
N THR A 49 -18.84 -1.36 11.33
CA THR A 49 -19.15 0.04 11.08
C THR A 49 -18.09 0.67 10.17
N PRO A 50 -18.43 1.68 9.36
CA PRO A 50 -17.46 2.38 8.52
C PRO A 50 -16.33 3.01 9.34
N ASP A 51 -16.65 3.58 10.51
CA ASP A 51 -15.68 4.22 11.41
C ASP A 51 -14.64 3.22 11.95
N LEU A 52 -15.09 2.05 12.43
CA LEU A 52 -14.19 0.98 12.88
C LEU A 52 -13.27 0.51 11.74
N VAL A 53 -13.85 0.30 10.55
CA VAL A 53 -13.10 -0.14 9.37
C VAL A 53 -12.07 0.90 8.95
N ALA A 54 -12.43 2.19 8.99
CA ALA A 54 -11.51 3.29 8.70
C ALA A 54 -10.35 3.34 9.70
N GLY A 55 -10.63 3.19 11.01
CA GLY A 55 -9.62 3.16 12.06
C GLY A 55 -8.61 2.02 11.87
N ILE A 56 -9.11 0.80 11.68
CA ILE A 56 -8.26 -0.38 11.42
C ILE A 56 -7.45 -0.17 10.14
N ALA A 57 -8.09 0.22 9.02
CA ALA A 57 -7.41 0.41 7.75
C ALA A 57 -6.30 1.46 7.83
N ARG A 58 -6.54 2.58 8.53
CA ARG A 58 -5.54 3.63 8.78
C ARG A 58 -4.32 3.09 9.51
N GLU A 59 -4.52 2.28 10.55
CA GLU A 59 -3.41 1.67 11.30
C GLU A 59 -2.56 0.75 10.42
N HIS A 60 -3.21 -0.10 9.60
CA HIS A 60 -2.50 -0.95 8.64
C HIS A 60 -1.71 -0.13 7.60
N LEU A 61 -2.31 0.92 7.04
CA LEU A 61 -1.66 1.79 6.04
C LEU A 61 -0.49 2.56 6.63
N GLN A 62 -0.59 3.06 7.85
CA GLN A 62 0.54 3.65 8.58
C GLN A 62 1.66 2.65 8.78
N GLY A 63 1.33 1.39 9.10
CA GLY A 63 2.30 0.31 9.18
C GLY A 63 3.04 0.10 7.87
N ILE A 64 2.34 0.07 6.74
CA ILE A 64 2.94 -0.06 5.40
C ILE A 64 3.86 1.12 5.09
N ALA A 65 3.39 2.35 5.31
CA ALA A 65 4.17 3.56 5.05
C ALA A 65 5.47 3.61 5.88
N LYS A 66 5.42 3.18 7.15
CA LYS A 66 6.58 3.15 8.04
C LYS A 66 7.52 1.97 7.79
N SER A 67 7.01 0.88 7.21
CA SER A 67 7.78 -0.35 7.00
C SER A 67 8.39 -0.44 5.61
N GLN A 68 8.21 0.56 4.73
CA GLN A 68 8.93 0.60 3.47
C GLN A 68 10.43 0.72 3.77
N PRO A 69 11.24 -0.30 3.45
CA PRO A 69 12.68 -0.20 3.63
C PRO A 69 13.21 0.90 2.68
N PRO A 70 14.25 1.65 3.07
CA PRO A 70 14.96 2.54 2.15
C PRO A 70 15.79 1.73 1.16
N SER A 71 15.17 0.83 0.41
CA SER A 71 15.83 0.02 -0.61
C SER A 71 15.75 0.77 -1.93
N GLY A 72 16.68 1.72 -2.10
CA GLY A 72 17.13 2.07 -3.44
C GLY A 72 17.68 0.82 -4.13
N PRO A 73 17.55 0.69 -5.46
CA PRO A 73 18.11 -0.45 -6.18
C PRO A 73 19.61 -0.55 -5.88
N PRO A 74 20.17 -1.75 -5.71
CA PRO A 74 21.63 -1.89 -5.67
C PRO A 74 22.15 -1.33 -6.99
N THR A 75 22.81 -0.17 -6.93
CA THR A 75 23.68 0.27 -8.01
C THR A 75 24.78 -0.77 -8.08
N ILE A 76 24.60 -1.77 -8.94
CA ILE A 76 25.67 -2.67 -9.37
C ILE A 76 26.62 -1.80 -10.19
N VAL A 77 27.48 -1.04 -9.50
CA VAL A 77 28.77 -0.61 -10.04
C VAL A 77 29.59 -1.89 -10.09
N GLY A 78 29.49 -2.60 -11.20
CA GLY A 78 30.47 -3.63 -11.52
C GLY A 78 31.84 -2.95 -11.62
N PRO A 79 32.90 -3.47 -10.99
CA PRO A 79 34.24 -2.94 -11.20
C PRO A 79 34.58 -3.14 -12.67
N GLY A 80 34.93 -2.04 -13.35
CA GLY A 80 35.36 -2.08 -14.75
C GLY A 80 36.47 -3.10 -14.93
N ARG A 81 36.25 -4.06 -15.83
CA ARG A 81 37.35 -4.89 -16.35
C ARG A 81 38.34 -3.95 -17.05
N PRO A 82 39.63 -3.90 -16.65
CA PRO A 82 40.63 -3.26 -17.49
C PRO A 82 40.74 -4.03 -18.81
N SER A 83 40.75 -3.29 -19.91
CA SER A 83 41.03 -3.80 -21.25
C SER A 83 42.40 -4.48 -21.27
N GLU A 84 42.42 -5.81 -21.37
CA GLU A 84 43.63 -6.58 -21.61
C GLU A 84 43.95 -6.46 -23.11
N SER A 85 44.81 -5.48 -23.44
CA SER A 85 45.43 -5.37 -24.77
C SER A 85 46.45 -6.50 -24.94
N ALA A 86 46.05 -7.56 -25.65
CA ALA A 86 46.98 -8.53 -26.22
C ALA A 86 47.29 -8.14 -27.67
N GLY A 87 48.36 -7.38 -27.88
CA GLY A 87 49.13 -7.36 -29.13
C GLY A 87 50.47 -8.06 -28.83
N ASP A 88 50.70 -9.25 -29.36
CA ASP A 88 51.25 -9.52 -30.70
C ASP A 88 52.76 -9.77 -30.59
N VAL A 89 53.12 -11.05 -30.63
CA VAL A 89 54.49 -11.52 -30.84
C VAL A 89 54.45 -12.44 -32.07
N GLY A 90 55.03 -11.96 -33.17
CA GLY A 90 55.16 -12.69 -34.43
C GLY A 90 55.64 -11.82 -35.57
#